data_AF-A0A447PFZ0-F1
#
_entry.id   AF-A0A447PFZ0-F1
#
_cell.length_a   1.000
_cell.length_b   1.000
_cell.length_c   1.000
_cell.angle_alpha   90.00
_cell.angle_beta   90.00
_cell.angle_gamma   90.00
#
_symmetry.space_group_name_H-M   'P 1'
#
loop_
_entity.id
_entity.type
_entity.pdbx_description
1 polymer ?
#
loop_
_entity_poly.entity_id
_entity_poly.type
_entity_poly.pdbx_seq_one_letter_code
_entity_poly.pdbx_strand_id
1 'polypeptide(L)' 'MTGSAKLWGNVNVVARCANEKRYLQVNVQATGNYVAVAAPVARGGKLTRPTSR' A
#
# COMPACT_ATOMS: atom_id res chain seq x y z
N MET A 1 9.74 14.01 7.56
CA MET A 1 10.37 12.95 6.72
C MET A 1 9.62 11.65 6.95
N THR A 2 8.56 11.38 6.20
CA THR A 2 7.89 10.06 6.21
C THR A 2 8.64 9.16 5.23
N GLY A 3 9.84 8.73 5.61
CA GLY A 3 10.67 7.86 4.79
C GLY A 3 9.97 6.51 4.62
N SER A 4 9.58 6.19 3.39
CA SER A 4 9.21 4.87 2.83
C SER A 4 8.91 3.73 3.81
N ALA A 5 8.02 3.96 4.79
CA ALA A 5 7.59 2.92 5.69
C ALA A 5 6.55 2.09 4.94
N LYS A 6 6.90 0.84 4.65
CA LYS A 6 5.98 -0.13 4.08
C LYS A 6 4.76 -0.24 5.00
N LEU A 7 3.57 0.06 4.46
CA LEU A 7 2.34 0.20 5.25
C LEU A 7 1.66 -1.14 5.59
N TRP A 8 1.82 -2.14 4.72
CA TRP A 8 1.13 -3.43 4.83
C TRP A 8 2.00 -4.61 4.35
N GLY A 9 1.49 -5.83 4.51
CA GLY A 9 2.21 -7.07 4.26
C GLY A 9 3.19 -7.40 5.39
N ASN A 10 4.26 -8.13 5.08
CA ASN A 10 5.32 -8.42 6.05
C ASN A 10 6.13 -7.15 6.35
N VAL A 11 6.06 -6.68 7.60
CA VAL A 11 6.71 -5.45 8.08
C VAL A 11 7.39 -5.68 9.44
N ASN A 12 8.42 -4.87 9.72
CA ASN A 12 9.08 -4.81 11.02
C ASN A 12 8.62 -3.56 11.76
N VAL A 13 8.05 -3.73 12.94
CA VAL A 13 7.60 -2.63 13.80
C VAL A 13 8.51 -2.51 15.01
N VAL A 14 8.93 -1.28 15.33
CA VAL A 14 9.70 -0.99 16.54
C VAL A 14 8.74 -0.60 17.66
N ALA A 15 8.65 -1.44 18.68
CA ALA A 15 7.94 -1.13 19.92
C ALA A 15 8.94 -0.66 20.98
N ARG A 16 8.72 0.51 21.57
CA ARG A 16 9.57 1.08 22.65
C ARG A 16 8.76 1.19 23.94
N CYS A 17 9.30 0.65 25.03
CA CYS A 17 8.85 0.86 26.41
C CYS A 17 10.02 1.45 27.22
N ALA A 18 9.82 1.76 28.51
CA ALA A 18 10.80 2.48 29.36
C ALA A 18 12.27 2.05 29.15
N ASN A 19 12.55 0.75 29.25
CA ASN A 19 13.88 0.17 29.05
C ASN A 19 13.91 -0.91 27.96
N GLU A 20 12.88 -0.99 27.12
CA GLU A 20 12.78 -2.03 26.09
C GLU A 20 12.63 -1.45 24.69
N LYS A 21 13.31 -2.07 23.74
CA LYS A 21 13.16 -1.81 22.32
C LYS A 21 13.10 -3.13 21.58
N ARG A 22 11.91 -3.49 21.09
CA ARG A 22 11.66 -4.75 20.39
C ARG A 22 11.39 -4.49 18.90
N TYR A 23 11.94 -5.36 18.06
CA TYR A 23 11.64 -5.41 16.64
C TYR A 23 10.68 -6.59 16.41
N LEU A 24 9.43 -6.28 16.08
CA LEU A 24 8.37 -7.27 15.89
C LEU A 24 8.17 -7.50 14.40
N GLN A 25 8.28 -8.76 13.96
CA GLN A 25 7.92 -9.15 12.60
C GLN A 25 6.43 -9.47 12.56
N VAL A 26 5.67 -8.76 11.72
CA VAL A 26 4.22 -8.92 11.64
C VAL A 26 3.76 -8.94 10.18
N ASN A 27 2.62 -9.58 9.93
CA ASN A 27 1.92 -9.50 8.65
C ASN A 27 0.68 -8.62 8.81
N VAL A 28 0.65 -7.49 8.12
CA VAL A 28 -0.47 -6.56 8.12
C VAL A 28 -1.33 -6.81 6.88
N GLN A 29 -2.52 -7.36 7.09
CA GLN A 29 -3.51 -7.49 6.03
C GLN A 29 -4.29 -6.18 5.91
N ALA A 30 -4.30 -5.60 4.72
CA ALA A 30 -5.03 -4.38 4.43
C ALA A 30 -5.94 -4.58 3.22
N THR A 31 -7.19 -4.18 3.36
CA THR A 31 -8.20 -4.20 2.30
C THR A 31 -8.68 -2.78 2.05
N GLY A 32 -8.99 -2.47 0.80
CA GLY A 32 -9.41 -1.13 0.41
C GLY A 32 -9.47 -0.98 -1.10
N ASN A 33 -10.05 0.13 -1.54
CA ASN A 33 -10.14 0.45 -2.95
C ASN A 33 -8.76 0.81 -3.52
N TYR A 34 -8.49 0.37 -4.73
CA TYR A 34 -7.30 0.71 -5.49
C TYR A 34 -7.67 0.96 -6.96
N VAL A 35 -6.83 1.70 -7.68
CA VAL A 35 -7.07 1.95 -9.10
C VAL A 35 -6.74 0.69 -9.89
N ALA A 36 -7.72 0.18 -10.62
CA ALA A 36 -7.57 -0.93 -11.55
C ALA A 36 -8.03 -0.49 -12.95
N VAL A 37 -7.46 -1.11 -13.98
CA VAL A 37 -7.85 -0.87 -15.36
C VAL A 37 -9.21 -1.51 -15.61
N ALA A 38 -10.16 -0.74 -16.16
CA ALA A 38 -11.51 -1.21 -16.45
C ALA A 38 -11.74 -1.62 -17.92
N ALA A 39 -10.80 -1.30 -18.82
CA ALA A 39 -10.88 -1.61 -20.26
C ALA A 39 -9.47 -1.68 -20.89
N PRO A 40 -9.27 -2.34 -22.04
CA PRO A 40 -7.96 -2.38 -22.70
C PRO A 40 -7.38 -0.99 -22.98
N VAL A 41 -6.12 -0.76 -22.58
CA VAL A 41 -5.39 0.50 -22.82
C VAL A 41 -4.19 0.20 -23.71
N ALA A 42 -4.19 0.74 -24.93
CA ALA A 42 -3.05 0.63 -25.83
C ALA A 42 -1.85 1.46 -25.33
N ARG A 43 -0.63 1.10 -25.76
CA ARG A 43 0.58 1.89 -25.46
C ARG A 43 0.40 3.34 -25.91
N GLY A 44 0.68 4.28 -25.01
CA GLY A 44 0.49 5.71 -25.26
C GLY A 44 -0.97 6.19 -25.17
N GLY A 45 -1.93 5.29 -24.94
CA GLY A 45 -3.33 5.64 -24.72
C GLY A 45 -3.54 6.38 -23.40
N LYS A 46 -4.47 7.35 -23.39
CA LYS A 46 -4.80 8.12 -22.19
C LYS A 46 -5.69 7.31 -21.24
N LEU A 47 -5.37 7.35 -19.95
CA LEU A 47 -6.27 6.88 -18.90
C LEU A 47 -7.41 7.89 -18.73
N THR A 48 -8.63 7.44 -18.93
CA THR A 48 -9.85 8.26 -18.77
C THR A 48 -10.82 7.54 -17.87
N ARG A 49 -11.72 8.30 -17.23
CA ARG A 49 -12.85 7.69 -16.54
C ARG A 49 -13.73 7.00 -17.60
N PRO A 50 -14.11 5.72 -17.42
CA PRO A 50 -15.03 5.08 -18.34
C PRO A 50 -16.33 5.89 -18.37
N THR A 51 -16.67 6.43 -19.55
CA THR A 51 -17.98 7.03 -19.78
C THR A 51 -19.03 5.94 -19.69
N SER A 52 -19.92 6.03 -18.70
CA SER A 52 -21.14 5.23 -18.64
C SER A 52 -21.89 5.46 -19.94
N ARG A 53 -22.02 4.43 -20.77
CA ARG A 53 -22.97 4.44 -21.88
C ARG A 53 -24.35 4.11 -21.33
#